data_AF-A0A520JU55-F1
#
_entry.id   AF-A0A520JU55-F1
#
_cell.length_a   1.000
_cell.length_b   1.000
_cell.length_c   1.000
_cell.angle_alpha   90.00
_cell.angle_beta   90.00
_cell.angle_gamma   90.00
#
_symmetry.space_group_name_H-M   'P 1'
#
loop_
_entity.id
_entity.type
_entity.pdbx_description
1 polymer ?
#
loop_
_entity_poly.entity_id
_entity_poly.type
_entity_poly.pdbx_seq_one_letter_code
_entity_poly.pdbx_strand_id
1 'polypeptide(L)'
;ILVLNESFYLFKNADVSGKNNWSLHENYSLSVIGIDAEACPRQVWLQLSKNDTPVDSKIICGWKGYYNYSKNGSLIITSRVRDVFKGFEGALVTLDNVYQYSDTMHTELMNNTSHSYQTGNLKGVNWSLHENYSLSMGGVDAKTPPRQVWLRLNKNNATVDEKVLTTIDNYTYYKNEKLIFTAYIDSIFAGVTTDMVQLKQVRQYSESGTLLMDTNEKTLVAPSPAQSEHNKGVILYNSHWNKISNNLIKSHFCGINAKDSSNNTLTNNTVSDNDYGIKLEDSSNNLLYHNNLINNTNNNAYDSGTNQWNTSTVGNYYSDYTGSDNNSDGIGDTSYQIPGERNIDYFPLMHPWEKTPLKGDLDGDSQITSTDAAIALQIAVGSLPFDDAADVSGDGRVSSLDALAILQMVT
;
A
#
# COMPACT_ATOMS: atom_id res chain seq x y z
N ILE A 1 24.89 18.75 -39.71
CA ILE A 1 23.52 19.11 -40.13
C ILE A 1 22.71 17.82 -40.08
N LEU A 2 21.99 17.63 -38.98
CA LEU A 2 21.08 16.50 -38.79
C LEU A 2 19.69 17.10 -38.71
N VAL A 3 18.87 16.83 -39.72
CA VAL A 3 17.51 17.32 -39.85
C VAL A 3 16.62 16.44 -38.97
N LEU A 4 16.05 17.01 -37.92
CA LEU A 4 15.00 16.38 -37.13
C LEU A 4 13.68 16.53 -37.90
N ASN A 5 13.12 15.40 -38.34
CA ASN A 5 11.77 15.33 -38.89
C ASN A 5 10.81 14.93 -37.76
N GLU A 6 9.66 15.58 -37.69
CA GLU A 6 8.71 15.55 -36.56
C GLU A 6 8.07 14.18 -36.30
N SER A 7 8.80 13.29 -35.63
CA SER A 7 8.25 12.08 -35.03
C SER A 7 8.28 12.21 -33.51
N PHE A 8 7.18 12.68 -32.92
CA PHE A 8 6.98 12.63 -31.48
C PHE A 8 6.91 11.17 -31.03
N TYR A 9 7.97 10.67 -30.40
CA TYR A 9 7.96 9.38 -29.72
C TYR A 9 7.19 9.53 -28.40
N LEU A 10 5.96 9.00 -28.37
CA LEU A 10 5.12 8.99 -27.19
C LEU A 10 5.47 7.76 -26.33
N PHE A 11 6.07 8.00 -25.15
CA PHE A 11 6.24 6.94 -24.14
C PHE A 11 4.87 6.61 -23.55
N LYS A 12 4.31 5.48 -23.95
CA LYS A 12 3.05 4.94 -23.47
C LYS A 12 3.28 4.39 -22.05
N ASN A 13 2.91 5.12 -21.01
CA ASN A 13 2.81 4.54 -19.67
C ASN A 13 1.45 3.82 -19.57
N ALA A 14 1.38 2.63 -20.18
CA ALA A 14 0.16 1.87 -20.34
C ALA A 14 -0.13 1.04 -19.09
N ASP A 15 -0.91 1.61 -18.18
CA ASP A 15 -1.44 0.88 -17.00
C ASP A 15 -2.96 0.64 -17.12
N VAL A 16 -3.45 0.64 -18.36
CA VAL A 16 -4.86 0.43 -18.69
C VAL A 16 -4.91 -0.78 -19.63
N SER A 17 -5.24 -1.96 -19.10
CA SER A 17 -5.27 -3.21 -19.88
C SER A 17 -6.71 -3.54 -20.33
N GLY A 18 -6.89 -3.73 -21.65
CA GLY A 18 -7.97 -4.51 -22.28
C GLY A 18 -9.41 -3.96 -22.29
N LYS A 19 -9.84 -3.11 -21.35
CA LYS A 19 -11.22 -2.57 -21.25
C LYS A 19 -11.28 -1.04 -21.33
N ASN A 20 -10.45 -0.45 -22.17
CA ASN A 20 -10.28 1.01 -22.18
C ASN A 20 -11.00 1.67 -23.33
N ASN A 21 -11.77 0.92 -24.13
CA ASN A 21 -12.36 1.41 -25.37
C ASN A 21 -13.87 1.25 -25.34
N TRP A 22 -14.58 2.36 -25.48
CA TRP A 22 -16.03 2.39 -25.58
C TRP A 22 -16.43 2.57 -27.05
N SER A 23 -17.06 1.54 -27.63
CA SER A 23 -17.65 1.64 -28.97
C SER A 23 -18.85 2.58 -28.96
N LEU A 24 -18.81 3.57 -29.84
CA LEU A 24 -19.84 4.57 -30.05
C LEU A 24 -20.53 4.34 -31.41
N HIS A 25 -21.57 5.11 -31.70
CA HIS A 25 -22.27 5.01 -32.98
C HIS A 25 -21.37 5.45 -34.15
N GLU A 26 -21.73 5.01 -35.36
CA GLU A 26 -21.03 5.35 -36.60
C GLU A 26 -19.53 5.01 -36.58
N ASN A 27 -19.14 3.89 -35.96
CA ASN A 27 -17.75 3.44 -35.84
C ASN A 27 -16.81 4.44 -35.15
N TYR A 28 -17.36 5.34 -34.33
CA TYR A 28 -16.54 6.07 -33.37
C TYR A 28 -16.21 5.18 -32.18
N SER A 29 -15.09 5.48 -31.51
CA SER A 29 -14.75 4.84 -30.25
C SER A 29 -13.99 5.82 -29.36
N LEU A 30 -14.32 5.84 -28.07
CA LEU A 30 -13.68 6.72 -27.10
C LEU A 30 -12.88 5.87 -26.12
N SER A 31 -11.58 6.15 -26.03
CA SER A 31 -10.64 5.40 -25.21
C SER A 31 -9.98 6.21 -24.12
N VAL A 32 -9.72 5.58 -22.97
CA VAL A 32 -8.78 6.09 -21.97
C VAL A 32 -7.39 5.57 -22.30
N ILE A 33 -6.45 6.48 -22.58
CA ILE A 33 -5.07 6.13 -22.94
C ILE A 33 -4.03 6.49 -21.88
N GLY A 34 -4.42 7.27 -20.88
CA GLY A 34 -3.57 7.60 -19.73
C GLY A 34 -4.36 8.21 -18.58
N ILE A 35 -3.87 8.01 -17.36
CA ILE A 35 -4.39 8.60 -16.14
C ILE A 35 -3.21 9.19 -15.37
N ASP A 36 -3.33 10.45 -14.99
CA ASP A 36 -2.43 11.11 -14.05
C ASP A 36 -3.20 11.42 -12.76
N ALA A 37 -3.07 10.51 -11.79
CA ALA A 37 -3.68 10.67 -10.47
C ALA A 37 -2.80 11.48 -9.50
N GLU A 38 -1.58 11.84 -9.90
CA GLU A 38 -0.66 12.65 -9.10
C GLU A 38 -0.79 14.14 -9.44
N ALA A 39 -1.49 14.48 -10.52
CA ALA A 39 -1.94 15.84 -10.79
C ALA A 39 -3.05 16.30 -9.81
N CYS A 40 -3.07 17.60 -9.52
CA CYS A 40 -4.13 18.25 -8.74
C CYS A 40 -4.71 19.44 -9.53
N PRO A 41 -5.93 19.34 -10.09
CA PRO A 41 -6.83 18.17 -10.07
C PRO A 41 -6.30 17.00 -10.91
N ARG A 42 -6.70 15.76 -10.55
CA ARG A 42 -6.36 14.53 -11.29
C ARG A 42 -6.72 14.67 -12.76
N GLN A 43 -5.98 14.05 -13.67
CA GLN A 43 -6.19 14.20 -15.11
C GLN A 43 -6.37 12.85 -15.80
N VAL A 44 -7.11 12.86 -16.90
CA VAL A 44 -7.27 11.70 -17.79
C VAL A 44 -6.98 12.11 -19.23
N TRP A 45 -6.30 11.25 -19.96
CA TRP A 45 -6.10 11.39 -21.39
C TRP A 45 -7.11 10.52 -22.14
N LEU A 46 -8.03 11.19 -22.83
CA LEU A 46 -9.02 10.56 -23.70
C LEU A 46 -8.63 10.68 -25.17
N GLN A 47 -8.90 9.64 -25.95
CA GLN A 47 -8.69 9.58 -27.39
C GLN A 47 -9.96 9.14 -28.10
N LEU A 48 -10.41 9.92 -29.08
CA LEU A 48 -11.49 9.56 -29.99
C LEU A 48 -10.90 8.99 -31.27
N SER A 49 -11.43 7.86 -31.72
CA SER A 49 -11.07 7.21 -32.99
C SER A 49 -12.31 7.05 -33.87
N LYS A 50 -12.13 7.05 -35.19
CA LYS A 50 -13.13 6.70 -36.21
C LYS A 50 -12.55 5.61 -37.09
N ASN A 51 -13.25 4.48 -37.22
CA ASN A 51 -12.74 3.29 -37.93
C ASN A 51 -11.32 2.93 -37.44
N ASP A 52 -11.14 2.87 -36.13
CA ASP A 52 -9.88 2.56 -35.43
C ASP A 52 -8.71 3.54 -35.69
N THR A 53 -8.95 4.64 -36.41
CA THR A 53 -7.97 5.69 -36.63
C THR A 53 -8.23 6.85 -35.67
N PRO A 54 -7.24 7.30 -34.89
CA PRO A 54 -7.39 8.47 -34.03
C PRO A 54 -7.78 9.72 -34.81
N VAL A 55 -8.81 10.43 -34.34
CA VAL A 55 -9.28 11.70 -34.92
C VAL A 55 -9.15 12.88 -33.96
N ASP A 56 -9.07 12.63 -32.65
CA ASP A 56 -8.85 13.65 -31.62
C ASP A 56 -8.31 13.01 -30.33
N SER A 57 -7.60 13.78 -29.52
CA SER A 57 -7.22 13.34 -28.17
C SER A 57 -6.97 14.54 -27.26
N LYS A 58 -7.37 14.44 -26.00
CA LYS A 58 -7.28 15.55 -25.04
C LYS A 58 -6.97 15.04 -23.63
N ILE A 59 -6.14 15.80 -22.93
CA ILE A 59 -5.98 15.67 -21.48
C ILE A 59 -7.04 16.53 -20.82
N ILE A 60 -7.88 15.91 -20.00
CA ILE A 60 -9.00 16.54 -19.31
C ILE A 60 -8.74 16.48 -17.82
N CYS A 61 -8.82 17.63 -17.15
CA CYS A 61 -8.84 17.69 -15.70
C CYS A 61 -10.14 17.04 -15.18
N GLY A 62 -10.00 16.13 -14.23
CA GLY A 62 -11.07 15.56 -13.42
C GLY A 62 -11.78 16.65 -12.61
N TRP A 63 -12.97 16.31 -12.10
CA TRP A 63 -13.90 17.26 -11.48
C TRP A 63 -14.41 18.33 -12.47
N LYS A 64 -15.27 17.89 -13.40
CA LYS A 64 -16.08 18.71 -14.34
C LYS A 64 -15.39 19.18 -15.63
N GLY A 65 -14.25 18.61 -16.00
CA GLY A 65 -13.71 18.78 -17.35
C GLY A 65 -14.61 18.13 -18.40
N TYR A 66 -14.77 18.78 -19.56
CA TYR A 66 -15.54 18.25 -20.67
C TYR A 66 -14.62 17.82 -21.81
N TYR A 67 -14.84 16.62 -22.32
CA TYR A 67 -14.37 16.23 -23.63
C TYR A 67 -15.40 16.66 -24.67
N ASN A 68 -14.99 17.53 -25.61
CA ASN A 68 -15.83 17.99 -26.70
C ASN A 68 -15.10 17.79 -28.02
N TYR A 69 -15.73 17.14 -29.00
CA TYR A 69 -15.22 17.04 -30.35
C TYR A 69 -16.27 17.47 -31.36
N SER A 70 -15.88 18.37 -32.25
CA SER A 70 -16.69 18.88 -33.34
C SER A 70 -15.99 18.62 -34.67
N LYS A 71 -16.75 18.27 -35.70
CA LYS A 71 -16.27 18.06 -37.06
C LYS A 71 -17.00 19.02 -37.99
N ASN A 72 -16.26 19.82 -38.75
CA ASN A 72 -16.80 20.84 -39.65
C ASN A 72 -17.80 21.81 -38.98
N GLY A 73 -17.59 22.14 -37.70
CA GLY A 73 -18.45 23.04 -36.93
C GLY A 73 -19.63 22.37 -36.22
N SER A 74 -19.94 21.11 -36.53
CA SER A 74 -21.00 20.34 -35.85
C SER A 74 -20.43 19.55 -34.67
N LEU A 75 -21.07 19.63 -33.50
CA LEU A 75 -20.71 18.82 -32.33
C LEU A 75 -20.99 17.34 -32.63
N ILE A 76 -20.01 16.47 -32.42
CA ILE A 76 -20.14 15.03 -32.64
C ILE A 76 -20.25 14.28 -31.33
N ILE A 77 -19.44 14.66 -30.34
CA ILE A 77 -19.51 14.07 -29.00
C ILE A 77 -19.17 15.12 -27.94
N THR A 78 -19.93 15.09 -26.86
CA THR A 78 -19.60 15.75 -25.61
C THR A 78 -19.75 14.78 -24.45
N SER A 79 -18.86 14.87 -23.48
CA SER A 79 -18.88 14.07 -22.27
C SER A 79 -18.24 14.84 -21.13
N ARG A 80 -18.77 14.70 -19.92
CA ARG A 80 -18.12 15.18 -18.71
C ARG A 80 -17.33 14.04 -18.06
N VAL A 81 -16.08 14.34 -17.69
CA VAL A 81 -15.28 13.47 -16.83
C VAL A 81 -15.73 13.70 -15.38
N ARG A 82 -16.42 12.71 -14.82
CA ARG A 82 -16.97 12.76 -13.47
C ARG A 82 -15.90 12.40 -12.45
N ASP A 83 -15.38 11.18 -12.53
CA ASP A 83 -14.31 10.69 -11.66
C ASP A 83 -13.07 10.29 -12.46
N VAL A 84 -11.92 10.60 -11.88
CA VAL A 84 -10.63 10.01 -12.24
C VAL A 84 -10.05 9.49 -10.94
N PHE A 85 -9.85 8.18 -10.85
CA PHE A 85 -9.39 7.49 -9.66
C PHE A 85 -8.29 6.49 -10.04
N LYS A 86 -7.17 6.50 -9.31
CA LYS A 86 -6.15 5.46 -9.42
C LYS A 86 -5.85 4.89 -8.03
N GLY A 87 -6.45 3.73 -7.76
CA GLY A 87 -6.15 2.95 -6.56
C GLY A 87 -4.96 2.01 -6.79
N PHE A 88 -4.64 1.23 -5.77
CA PHE A 88 -3.50 0.31 -5.78
C PHE A 88 -3.64 -0.83 -6.80
N GLU A 89 -4.78 -1.53 -6.85
CA GLU A 89 -4.99 -2.69 -7.75
C GLU A 89 -5.71 -2.34 -9.07
N GLY A 90 -6.13 -1.08 -9.25
CA GLY A 90 -6.93 -0.71 -10.41
C GLY A 90 -7.26 0.78 -10.47
N ALA A 91 -7.69 1.20 -11.66
CA ALA A 91 -8.12 2.55 -11.94
C ALA A 91 -9.58 2.57 -12.38
N LEU A 92 -10.24 3.69 -12.13
CA LEU A 92 -11.61 3.96 -12.55
C LEU A 92 -11.68 5.37 -13.15
N VAL A 93 -12.20 5.45 -14.37
CA VAL A 93 -12.62 6.72 -14.98
C VAL A 93 -14.10 6.62 -15.30
N THR A 94 -14.89 7.56 -14.82
CA THR A 94 -16.32 7.60 -15.10
C THR A 94 -16.68 8.84 -15.91
N LEU A 95 -17.48 8.61 -16.94
CA LEU A 95 -18.06 9.62 -17.79
C LEU A 95 -19.55 9.71 -17.50
N ASP A 96 -20.08 10.92 -17.45
CA ASP A 96 -21.51 11.18 -17.44
C ASP A 96 -21.86 12.34 -18.38
N ASN A 97 -23.16 12.62 -18.50
CA ASN A 97 -23.67 13.63 -19.44
C ASN A 97 -23.12 13.41 -20.85
N VAL A 98 -23.10 12.15 -21.32
CA VAL A 98 -22.56 11.83 -22.64
C VAL A 98 -23.64 11.96 -23.70
N TYR A 99 -23.32 12.76 -24.72
CA TYR A 99 -24.16 12.95 -25.90
C TYR A 99 -23.35 12.70 -27.15
N GLN A 100 -23.95 12.00 -28.11
CA GLN A 100 -23.36 11.78 -29.43
C GLN A 100 -24.35 12.22 -30.50
N TYR A 101 -23.85 12.87 -31.55
CA TYR A 101 -24.61 13.29 -32.72
C TYR A 101 -24.01 12.69 -33.99
N SER A 102 -24.87 12.42 -34.97
CA SER A 102 -24.46 11.87 -36.26
C SER A 102 -23.54 12.82 -37.00
N ASP A 103 -22.43 12.30 -37.53
CA ASP A 103 -21.46 13.07 -38.32
C ASP A 103 -21.89 13.32 -39.77
N THR A 104 -23.06 12.79 -40.16
CA THR A 104 -23.68 13.00 -41.48
C THR A 104 -25.04 13.69 -41.36
N MET A 105 -25.89 13.23 -40.46
CA MET A 105 -27.27 13.70 -40.32
C MET A 105 -27.44 14.79 -39.25
N HIS A 106 -26.45 14.99 -38.38
CA HIS A 106 -26.49 15.91 -37.22
C HIS A 106 -27.63 15.64 -36.21
N THR A 107 -28.26 14.47 -36.28
CA THR A 107 -29.27 14.01 -35.32
C THR A 107 -28.62 13.42 -34.08
N GLU A 108 -29.30 13.52 -32.94
CA GLU A 108 -28.87 12.86 -31.70
C GLU A 108 -28.88 11.33 -31.85
N LEU A 109 -27.79 10.68 -31.48
CA LEU A 109 -27.62 9.22 -31.48
C LEU A 109 -27.54 8.65 -30.07
N MET A 110 -27.07 9.45 -29.11
CA MET A 110 -26.94 9.08 -27.70
C MET A 110 -27.28 10.29 -26.83
N ASN A 111 -28.08 10.07 -25.80
CA ASN A 111 -28.61 11.13 -24.94
C ASN A 111 -28.33 10.84 -23.47
N ASN A 112 -27.56 11.73 -22.84
CA ASN A 112 -27.30 11.76 -21.40
C ASN A 112 -26.94 10.40 -20.78
N THR A 113 -26.07 9.64 -21.46
CA THR A 113 -25.61 8.35 -20.96
C THR A 113 -24.38 8.51 -20.07
N SER A 114 -23.97 7.43 -19.43
CA SER A 114 -22.75 7.33 -18.63
C SER A 114 -21.94 6.10 -19.03
N HIS A 115 -20.63 6.14 -18.79
CA HIS A 115 -19.74 5.02 -19.05
C HIS A 115 -18.62 4.95 -18.01
N SER A 116 -18.16 3.74 -17.70
CA SER A 116 -17.08 3.51 -16.74
C SER A 116 -15.96 2.70 -17.39
N TYR A 117 -14.75 3.23 -17.37
CA TYR A 117 -13.53 2.53 -17.74
C TYR A 117 -12.88 2.00 -16.48
N GLN A 118 -12.67 0.68 -16.42
CA GLN A 118 -12.16 0.01 -15.24
C GLN A 118 -10.99 -0.92 -15.59
N THR A 119 -9.97 -0.92 -14.73
CA THR A 119 -8.87 -1.87 -14.74
C THR A 119 -8.72 -2.55 -13.38
N GLY A 120 -8.02 -3.70 -13.35
CA GLY A 120 -7.73 -4.43 -12.11
C GLY A 120 -8.76 -5.49 -11.72
N ASN A 121 -8.29 -6.53 -11.02
CA ASN A 121 -9.14 -7.57 -10.46
C ASN A 121 -9.32 -7.34 -8.97
N LEU A 122 -10.36 -6.58 -8.63
CA LEU A 122 -10.54 -6.03 -7.30
C LEU A 122 -11.21 -7.06 -6.38
N LYS A 123 -10.40 -7.92 -5.76
CA LYS A 123 -10.87 -8.88 -4.75
C LYS A 123 -11.01 -8.17 -3.40
N GLY A 124 -12.04 -7.33 -3.29
CA GLY A 124 -12.42 -6.64 -2.05
C GLY A 124 -12.80 -7.60 -0.92
N VAL A 125 -12.47 -7.24 0.33
CA VAL A 125 -13.13 -7.83 1.50
C VAL A 125 -14.56 -7.31 1.52
N ASN A 126 -15.54 -8.22 1.38
CA ASN A 126 -16.95 -7.87 1.35
C ASN A 126 -17.48 -7.72 2.78
N TRP A 127 -18.01 -6.55 3.13
CA TRP A 127 -18.88 -6.43 4.29
C TRP A 127 -20.28 -6.90 3.91
N SER A 128 -20.68 -8.07 4.40
CA SER A 128 -22.04 -8.58 4.23
C SER A 128 -23.07 -7.68 4.91
N LEU A 129 -24.11 -7.34 4.16
CA LEU A 129 -25.29 -6.58 4.59
C LEU A 129 -26.52 -7.48 4.53
N HIS A 130 -27.66 -6.99 5.02
CA HIS A 130 -28.92 -7.74 4.97
C HIS A 130 -29.43 -7.91 3.53
N GLU A 131 -30.33 -8.89 3.33
CA GLU A 131 -30.94 -9.20 2.03
C GLU A 131 -29.91 -9.47 0.92
N ASN A 132 -28.81 -10.17 1.24
CA ASN A 132 -27.72 -10.50 0.30
C ASN A 132 -27.07 -9.28 -0.38
N TYR A 133 -27.19 -8.11 0.25
CA TYR A 133 -26.35 -6.98 -0.11
C TYR A 133 -24.94 -7.17 0.48
N SER A 134 -23.95 -6.53 -0.11
CA SER A 134 -22.63 -6.37 0.50
C SER A 134 -21.98 -5.09 0.01
N LEU A 135 -21.21 -4.44 0.87
CA LEU A 135 -20.40 -3.28 0.51
C LEU A 135 -18.93 -3.70 0.46
N SER A 136 -18.24 -3.34 -0.60
CA SER A 136 -16.81 -3.58 -0.75
C SER A 136 -16.06 -2.33 -1.14
N MET A 137 -14.82 -2.23 -0.69
CA MET A 137 -13.90 -1.16 -1.08
C MET A 137 -13.03 -1.63 -2.25
N GLY A 138 -13.04 -0.87 -3.33
CA GLY A 138 -12.18 -1.07 -4.50
C GLY A 138 -10.77 -0.49 -4.31
N GLY A 139 -10.61 0.51 -3.45
CA GLY A 139 -9.30 1.07 -3.08
C GLY A 139 -9.39 2.51 -2.58
N VAL A 140 -8.23 3.07 -2.24
CA VAL A 140 -8.06 4.47 -1.88
C VAL A 140 -7.09 5.14 -2.84
N ASP A 141 -7.38 6.39 -3.18
CA ASP A 141 -6.49 7.30 -3.91
C ASP A 141 -6.34 8.56 -3.05
N ALA A 142 -5.23 8.64 -2.32
CA ALA A 142 -4.97 9.73 -1.36
C ALA A 142 -3.64 10.46 -1.62
N LYS A 143 -2.99 10.19 -2.75
CA LYS A 143 -1.70 10.81 -3.11
C LYS A 143 -1.83 12.33 -3.29
N THR A 144 -2.95 12.77 -3.85
CA THR A 144 -3.29 14.19 -4.00
C THR A 144 -4.69 14.49 -3.47
N PRO A 145 -4.92 15.71 -2.93
CA PRO A 145 -6.26 16.15 -2.59
C PRO A 145 -7.15 16.35 -3.83
N PRO A 146 -8.47 16.12 -3.71
CA PRO A 146 -9.13 15.51 -2.56
C PRO A 146 -8.80 14.02 -2.45
N ARG A 147 -8.72 13.50 -1.22
CA ARG A 147 -8.59 12.05 -1.01
C ARG A 147 -9.89 11.37 -1.45
N GLN A 148 -9.74 10.25 -2.14
CA GLN A 148 -10.84 9.52 -2.75
C GLN A 148 -10.84 8.07 -2.31
N VAL A 149 -12.04 7.50 -2.17
CA VAL A 149 -12.29 6.08 -1.95
C VAL A 149 -13.25 5.58 -2.99
N TRP A 150 -13.02 4.38 -3.51
CA TRP A 150 -13.96 3.72 -4.40
C TRP A 150 -14.73 2.63 -3.67
N LEU A 151 -16.05 2.77 -3.60
CA LEU A 151 -16.96 1.82 -2.95
C LEU A 151 -17.93 1.18 -3.94
N ARG A 152 -18.19 -0.12 -3.77
CA ARG A 152 -19.12 -0.91 -4.58
C ARG A 152 -20.15 -1.61 -3.71
N LEU A 153 -21.42 -1.39 -4.03
CA LEU A 153 -22.54 -2.11 -3.44
C LEU A 153 -22.92 -3.26 -4.38
N ASN A 154 -22.99 -4.47 -3.83
CA ASN A 154 -23.32 -5.68 -4.57
C ASN A 154 -24.62 -6.28 -4.01
N LYS A 155 -25.42 -6.91 -4.88
CA LYS A 155 -26.57 -7.74 -4.52
C LYS A 155 -26.40 -9.11 -5.18
N ASN A 156 -26.50 -10.18 -4.40
CA ASN A 156 -26.31 -11.56 -4.91
C ASN A 156 -24.99 -11.70 -5.71
N ASN A 157 -23.90 -11.10 -5.21
CA ASN A 157 -22.57 -11.05 -5.84
C ASN A 157 -22.47 -10.30 -7.18
N ALA A 158 -23.51 -9.58 -7.60
CA ALA A 158 -23.45 -8.66 -8.74
C ALA A 158 -23.39 -7.21 -8.27
N THR A 159 -22.50 -6.40 -8.84
CA THR A 159 -22.44 -4.95 -8.57
C THR A 159 -23.75 -4.30 -9.01
N VAL A 160 -24.39 -3.56 -8.09
CA VAL A 160 -25.62 -2.80 -8.36
C VAL A 160 -25.41 -1.30 -8.30
N ASP A 161 -24.36 -0.84 -7.62
CA ASP A 161 -23.95 0.56 -7.58
C ASP A 161 -22.47 0.69 -7.25
N GLU A 162 -21.82 1.74 -7.76
CA GLU A 162 -20.41 1.99 -7.55
C GLU A 162 -20.10 3.49 -7.59
N LYS A 163 -19.27 3.96 -6.66
CA LYS A 163 -18.97 5.39 -6.53
C LYS A 163 -17.55 5.64 -6.08
N VAL A 164 -16.92 6.63 -6.69
CA VAL A 164 -15.74 7.30 -6.12
C VAL A 164 -16.25 8.44 -5.25
N LEU A 165 -15.81 8.49 -3.99
CA LEU A 165 -16.29 9.40 -2.97
C LEU A 165 -15.13 10.05 -2.25
N THR A 166 -15.35 11.26 -1.77
CA THR A 166 -14.46 12.01 -0.88
C THR A 166 -15.11 12.17 0.50
N THR A 167 -14.43 12.78 1.46
CA THR A 167 -14.96 13.01 2.82
C THR A 167 -16.12 14.02 2.88
N ILE A 168 -16.39 14.74 1.79
CA ILE A 168 -17.56 15.63 1.69
C ILE A 168 -18.78 14.94 1.04
N ASP A 169 -18.59 13.74 0.51
CA ASP A 169 -19.64 12.99 -0.17
C ASP A 169 -20.34 12.00 0.76
N ASN A 170 -21.55 11.62 0.36
CA ASN A 170 -22.33 10.58 1.02
C ASN A 170 -22.56 9.44 0.02
N TYR A 171 -22.33 8.20 0.46
CA TYR A 171 -22.85 7.06 -0.28
C TYR A 171 -24.36 6.99 -0.05
N THR A 172 -25.15 7.02 -1.12
CA THR A 172 -26.60 6.79 -1.07
C THR A 172 -27.03 5.95 -2.27
N TYR A 173 -27.71 4.84 -2.03
CA TYR A 173 -28.26 3.98 -3.07
C TYR A 173 -29.77 3.83 -2.92
N TYR A 174 -30.48 4.04 -4.02
CA TYR A 174 -31.93 3.89 -4.12
C TYR A 174 -32.26 2.78 -5.10
N LYS A 175 -33.30 2.00 -4.78
CA LYS A 175 -33.89 1.01 -5.68
C LYS A 175 -35.39 1.24 -5.75
N ASN A 176 -35.91 1.50 -6.94
CA ASN A 176 -37.32 1.83 -7.15
C ASN A 176 -37.80 2.95 -6.21
N GLU A 177 -37.04 4.07 -6.18
CA GLU A 177 -37.30 5.26 -5.34
C GLU A 177 -37.18 5.05 -3.82
N LYS A 178 -36.93 3.83 -3.35
CA LYS A 178 -36.70 3.56 -1.93
C LYS A 178 -35.22 3.62 -1.60
N LEU A 179 -34.88 4.32 -0.53
CA LEU A 179 -33.52 4.33 0.02
C LEU A 179 -33.19 2.92 0.51
N ILE A 180 -32.09 2.34 0.05
CA ILE A 180 -31.64 1.00 0.43
C ILE A 180 -30.39 1.07 1.31
N PHE A 181 -29.45 1.96 0.98
CA PHE A 181 -28.21 2.08 1.73
C PHE A 181 -27.74 3.54 1.78
N THR A 182 -27.27 3.99 2.94
CA THR A 182 -26.58 5.26 3.09
C THR A 182 -25.44 5.21 4.09
N ALA A 183 -24.37 5.94 3.82
CA ALA A 183 -23.23 6.12 4.70
C ALA A 183 -22.53 7.45 4.39
N TYR A 184 -22.04 8.14 5.42
CA TYR A 184 -21.13 9.27 5.25
C TYR A 184 -19.69 8.77 5.22
N ILE A 185 -18.85 9.37 4.39
CA ILE A 185 -17.41 9.10 4.41
C ILE A 185 -16.79 10.00 5.47
N ASP A 186 -16.39 9.42 6.60
CA ASP A 186 -15.80 10.18 7.69
C ASP A 186 -14.31 10.47 7.43
N SER A 187 -13.55 9.41 7.18
CA SER A 187 -12.10 9.50 7.00
C SER A 187 -11.62 8.56 5.90
N ILE A 188 -10.70 9.05 5.06
CA ILE A 188 -10.01 8.26 4.04
C ILE A 188 -8.51 8.26 4.38
N PHE A 189 -8.01 7.09 4.74
CA PHE A 189 -6.64 6.92 5.17
C PHE A 189 -5.91 5.98 4.22
N ALA A 190 -4.91 6.51 3.52
CA ALA A 190 -3.92 5.67 2.87
C ALA A 190 -2.82 5.35 3.88
N GLY A 191 -2.75 4.08 4.28
CA GLY A 191 -1.78 3.60 5.25
C GLY A 191 -0.56 2.98 4.58
N VAL A 192 0.51 2.79 5.35
CA VAL A 192 1.73 2.15 4.85
C VAL A 192 1.49 0.67 4.53
N THR A 193 0.69 -0.01 5.34
CA THR A 193 0.43 -1.46 5.21
C THR A 193 -0.95 -1.77 4.63
N THR A 194 -1.92 -0.89 4.84
CA THR A 194 -3.27 -1.05 4.32
C THR A 194 -3.99 0.29 4.26
N ASP A 195 -4.81 0.45 3.23
CA ASP A 195 -5.73 1.58 3.11
C ASP A 195 -7.00 1.29 3.89
N MET A 196 -7.62 2.33 4.43
CA MET A 196 -8.90 2.20 5.14
C MET A 196 -9.80 3.40 4.88
N VAL A 197 -11.10 3.14 4.98
CA VAL A 197 -12.12 4.17 5.05
C VAL A 197 -12.96 3.96 6.30
N GLN A 198 -13.20 5.04 7.03
CA GLN A 198 -14.19 5.08 8.09
C GLN A 198 -15.48 5.67 7.55
N LEU A 199 -16.56 4.94 7.76
CA LEU A 199 -17.92 5.35 7.46
C LEU A 199 -18.62 5.73 8.76
N LYS A 200 -19.51 6.72 8.71
CA LYS A 200 -20.38 7.09 9.84
C LYS A 200 -21.85 7.18 9.45
N GLN A 201 -22.73 7.04 10.44
CA GLN A 201 -24.18 7.04 10.30
C GLN A 201 -24.64 6.10 9.17
N VAL A 202 -24.17 4.87 9.22
CA VAL A 202 -24.42 3.88 8.18
C VAL A 202 -25.77 3.22 8.42
N ARG A 203 -26.67 3.35 7.43
CA ARG A 203 -28.02 2.79 7.49
C ARG A 203 -28.30 1.92 6.28
N GLN A 204 -28.94 0.78 6.54
CA GLN A 204 -29.51 -0.07 5.50
C GLN A 204 -31.01 -0.23 5.72
N TYR A 205 -31.76 -0.17 4.64
CA TYR A 205 -33.19 -0.46 4.61
C TYR A 205 -33.48 -1.64 3.69
N SER A 206 -34.52 -2.38 4.00
CA SER A 206 -35.10 -3.42 3.17
C SER A 206 -35.63 -2.81 1.87
N GLU A 207 -35.69 -3.60 0.81
CA GLU A 207 -36.41 -3.23 -0.42
C GLU A 207 -37.92 -2.94 -0.17
N SER A 208 -38.46 -3.38 0.98
CA SER A 208 -39.79 -3.00 1.44
C SER A 208 -39.87 -1.58 2.02
N GLY A 209 -38.76 -1.01 2.49
CA GLY A 209 -38.66 0.30 3.15
C GLY A 209 -38.40 0.24 4.66
N THR A 210 -38.33 -0.97 5.25
CA THR A 210 -38.07 -1.15 6.69
C THR A 210 -36.59 -0.96 7.01
N LEU A 211 -36.25 -0.22 8.08
CA LEU A 211 -34.86 -0.10 8.54
C LEU A 211 -34.34 -1.46 9.04
N LEU A 212 -33.22 -1.93 8.48
CA LEU A 212 -32.59 -3.21 8.81
C LEU A 212 -31.31 -3.05 9.63
N MET A 213 -30.58 -1.96 9.42
CA MET A 213 -29.33 -1.67 10.11
C MET A 213 -29.21 -0.16 10.33
N ASP A 214 -28.81 0.23 11.53
CA ASP A 214 -28.38 1.59 11.87
C ASP A 214 -27.14 1.48 12.75
N THR A 215 -25.98 1.84 12.20
CA THR A 215 -24.68 1.73 12.86
C THR A 215 -23.98 3.07 12.85
N ASN A 216 -23.44 3.47 14.00
CA ASN A 216 -22.79 4.77 14.13
C ASN A 216 -21.53 4.86 13.28
N GLU A 217 -20.72 3.80 13.26
CA GLU A 217 -19.44 3.77 12.55
C GLU A 217 -19.17 2.39 11.95
N LYS A 218 -18.43 2.39 10.84
CA LYS A 218 -17.89 1.17 10.22
C LYS A 218 -16.55 1.49 9.57
N THR A 219 -15.52 0.73 9.92
CA THR A 219 -14.27 0.73 9.16
C THR A 219 -14.30 -0.35 8.09
N LEU A 220 -14.01 0.04 6.86
CA LEU A 220 -13.65 -0.90 5.80
C LEU A 220 -12.15 -0.76 5.59
N VAL A 221 -11.48 -1.89 5.63
CA VAL A 221 -10.06 -2.00 5.31
C VAL A 221 -9.97 -2.50 3.89
N ALA A 222 -9.03 -1.98 3.12
CA ALA A 222 -8.74 -2.52 1.80
C ALA A 222 -8.37 -3.99 2.00
N PRO A 223 -8.56 -4.85 1.00
CA PRO A 223 -7.65 -5.98 0.93
C PRO A 223 -6.25 -5.39 1.08
N SER A 224 -5.54 -5.73 2.17
CA SER A 224 -4.08 -5.69 2.08
C SER A 224 -3.76 -6.42 0.79
N PRO A 225 -2.88 -5.90 -0.08
CA PRO A 225 -2.57 -6.58 -1.31
C PRO A 225 -1.88 -7.90 -0.96
N ALA A 226 -2.71 -8.92 -0.74
CA ALA A 226 -2.28 -10.29 -0.62
C ALA A 226 -1.77 -10.61 -2.02
N GLN A 227 -0.46 -10.56 -2.15
CA GLN A 227 0.29 -10.99 -3.33
C GLN A 227 0.10 -10.14 -4.59
N SER A 228 0.24 -8.81 -4.47
CA SER A 228 0.71 -8.03 -5.62
C SER A 228 2.22 -7.78 -5.45
N GLU A 229 3.00 -7.91 -6.53
CA GLU A 229 4.45 -7.63 -6.51
C GLU A 229 4.79 -6.18 -6.08
N HIS A 230 3.78 -5.32 -5.98
CA HIS A 230 3.89 -3.93 -5.55
C HIS A 230 3.73 -3.75 -4.03
N ASN A 231 3.30 -4.77 -3.28
CA ASN A 231 3.17 -4.70 -1.83
C ASN A 231 4.52 -4.95 -1.13
N LYS A 232 5.31 -3.89 -0.94
CA LYS A 232 6.63 -3.98 -0.30
C LYS A 232 6.63 -3.15 0.97
N GLY A 233 7.18 -3.67 2.07
CA GLY A 233 7.25 -2.95 3.34
C GLY A 233 8.23 -1.78 3.28
N VAL A 234 9.49 -2.06 2.93
CA VAL A 234 10.54 -1.06 2.69
C VAL A 234 11.11 -1.26 1.29
N ILE A 235 11.21 -0.18 0.51
CA ILE A 235 11.78 -0.19 -0.85
C ILE A 235 13.02 0.69 -0.89
N LEU A 236 14.14 0.10 -1.32
CA LEU A 236 15.35 0.81 -1.74
C LEU A 236 15.50 0.63 -3.25
N TYR A 237 15.44 1.71 -4.01
CA TYR A 237 15.62 1.68 -5.47
C TYR A 237 16.65 2.74 -5.86
N ASN A 238 17.75 2.31 -6.48
CA ASN A 238 18.88 3.21 -6.79
C ASN A 238 19.31 4.06 -5.58
N SER A 239 19.32 3.43 -4.39
CA SER A 239 19.47 4.09 -3.10
C SER A 239 20.69 3.52 -2.39
N HIS A 240 21.65 4.38 -2.06
CA HIS A 240 22.94 3.98 -1.53
C HIS A 240 23.21 4.65 -0.17
N TRP A 241 24.08 4.04 0.65
CA TRP A 241 24.57 4.64 1.91
C TRP A 241 23.50 4.87 2.98
N ASN A 242 22.47 4.02 3.06
CA ASN A 242 21.41 4.11 4.06
C ASN A 242 21.61 3.13 5.21
N LYS A 243 21.05 3.45 6.38
CA LYS A 243 20.91 2.52 7.50
C LYS A 243 19.43 2.25 7.76
N ILE A 244 19.04 0.98 7.64
CA ILE A 244 17.69 0.50 7.93
C ILE A 244 17.77 -0.35 9.20
N SER A 245 17.24 0.16 10.31
CA SER A 245 17.31 -0.55 11.58
C SER A 245 16.11 -0.33 12.47
N ASN A 246 15.83 -1.30 13.35
CA ASN A 246 14.77 -1.26 14.36
C ASN A 246 13.35 -1.21 13.78
N ASN A 247 13.12 -1.83 12.62
CA ASN A 247 11.79 -1.86 11.99
C ASN A 247 11.09 -3.19 12.24
N LEU A 248 9.77 -3.12 12.47
CA LEU A 248 8.87 -4.27 12.44
C LEU A 248 8.11 -4.27 11.12
N ILE A 249 8.37 -5.25 10.26
CA ILE A 249 7.87 -5.32 8.89
C ILE A 249 7.16 -6.64 8.69
N LYS A 250 5.85 -6.61 8.43
CA LYS A 250 5.05 -7.82 8.35
C LYS A 250 3.93 -7.80 7.33
N SER A 251 3.57 -8.98 6.81
CA SER A 251 2.41 -9.17 5.94
C SER A 251 2.47 -8.44 4.60
N HIS A 252 3.65 -8.38 3.99
CA HIS A 252 3.91 -7.83 2.65
C HIS A 252 4.28 -8.93 1.64
N PHE A 253 4.23 -8.63 0.33
CA PHE A 253 4.83 -9.51 -0.68
C PHE A 253 6.36 -9.54 -0.54
N CYS A 254 6.99 -8.39 -0.27
CA CYS A 254 8.38 -8.34 0.14
C CYS A 254 8.52 -7.47 1.39
N GLY A 255 9.13 -7.97 2.46
CA GLY A 255 9.38 -7.19 3.67
C GLY A 255 10.30 -6.01 3.37
N ILE A 256 11.57 -6.29 3.05
CA ILE A 256 12.53 -5.29 2.58
C ILE A 256 12.99 -5.68 1.19
N ASN A 257 12.83 -4.78 0.22
CA ASN A 257 13.26 -4.98 -1.16
C ASN A 257 14.27 -3.91 -1.58
N ALA A 258 15.52 -4.31 -1.84
CA ALA A 258 16.53 -3.43 -2.41
C ALA A 258 16.84 -3.82 -3.85
N LYS A 259 16.76 -2.85 -4.76
CA LYS A 259 17.10 -3.00 -6.16
C LYS A 259 18.08 -1.92 -6.61
N ASP A 260 19.12 -2.30 -7.34
CA ASP A 260 20.18 -1.38 -7.80
C ASP A 260 20.76 -0.52 -6.66
N SER A 261 20.85 -1.08 -5.44
CA SER A 261 21.09 -0.34 -4.20
C SER A 261 22.32 -0.88 -3.48
N SER A 262 23.22 0.00 -3.04
CA SER A 262 24.56 -0.41 -2.60
C SER A 262 25.04 0.34 -1.36
N ASN A 263 25.96 -0.27 -0.61
CA ASN A 263 26.54 0.32 0.60
C ASN A 263 25.51 0.66 1.68
N ASN A 264 24.42 -0.10 1.80
CA ASN A 264 23.43 0.06 2.87
C ASN A 264 23.73 -0.90 4.03
N THR A 265 23.28 -0.55 5.24
CA THR A 265 23.34 -1.39 6.43
C THR A 265 21.92 -1.73 6.90
N LEU A 266 21.56 -3.01 6.94
CA LEU A 266 20.27 -3.49 7.43
C LEU A 266 20.51 -4.27 8.72
N THR A 267 20.05 -3.76 9.87
CA THR A 267 20.32 -4.41 11.15
C THR A 267 19.21 -4.24 12.17
N ASN A 268 19.00 -5.22 13.04
CA ASN A 268 17.98 -5.18 14.08
C ASN A 268 16.56 -4.95 13.54
N ASN A 269 16.22 -5.51 12.38
CA ASN A 269 14.86 -5.46 11.86
C ASN A 269 14.17 -6.80 12.11
N THR A 270 12.89 -6.77 12.48
CA THR A 270 12.04 -7.95 12.54
C THR A 270 11.15 -7.98 11.31
N VAL A 271 11.39 -8.96 10.43
CA VAL A 271 10.74 -9.12 9.13
C VAL A 271 9.99 -10.44 9.11
N SER A 272 8.67 -10.40 9.29
CA SER A 272 7.86 -11.61 9.51
C SER A 272 6.62 -11.74 8.63
N ASP A 273 6.20 -12.97 8.36
CA ASP A 273 4.93 -13.26 7.67
C ASP A 273 4.79 -12.57 6.29
N ASN A 274 5.89 -12.40 5.56
CA ASN A 274 5.91 -11.87 4.19
C ASN A 274 6.09 -13.01 3.16
N ASP A 275 5.87 -12.78 1.86
CA ASP A 275 6.26 -13.81 0.87
C ASP A 275 7.80 -13.90 0.77
N TYR A 276 8.46 -12.77 0.57
CA TYR A 276 9.92 -12.63 0.70
C TYR A 276 10.24 -11.78 1.93
N GLY A 277 11.15 -12.23 2.80
CA GLY A 277 11.59 -11.44 3.96
C GLY A 277 12.45 -10.27 3.51
N ILE A 278 13.74 -10.52 3.24
CA ILE A 278 14.66 -9.53 2.66
C ILE A 278 15.09 -10.00 1.27
N LYS A 279 14.84 -9.17 0.26
CA LYS A 279 15.20 -9.43 -1.14
C LYS A 279 16.16 -8.35 -1.66
N LEU A 280 17.34 -8.77 -2.13
CA LEU A 280 18.34 -7.91 -2.76
C LEU A 280 18.50 -8.32 -4.23
N GLU A 281 18.24 -7.38 -5.13
CA GLU A 281 18.31 -7.56 -6.59
C GLU A 281 19.32 -6.57 -7.17
N ASP A 282 20.28 -7.06 -7.96
CA ASP A 282 21.31 -6.24 -8.62
C ASP A 282 22.00 -5.24 -7.66
N SER A 283 22.14 -5.64 -6.40
CA SER A 283 22.54 -4.80 -5.26
C SER A 283 23.85 -5.30 -4.68
N SER A 284 24.73 -4.41 -4.23
CA SER A 284 26.10 -4.79 -3.85
C SER A 284 26.63 -4.03 -2.63
N ASN A 285 27.58 -4.65 -1.92
CA ASN A 285 28.24 -4.07 -0.74
C ASN A 285 27.27 -3.66 0.37
N ASN A 286 26.11 -4.32 0.49
CA ASN A 286 25.23 -4.14 1.63
C ASN A 286 25.65 -5.06 2.79
N LEU A 287 25.49 -4.59 4.02
CA LEU A 287 25.81 -5.34 5.25
C LEU A 287 24.53 -5.62 6.03
N LEU A 288 24.26 -6.90 6.29
CA LEU A 288 23.04 -7.39 6.94
C LEU A 288 23.40 -8.27 8.15
N TYR A 289 22.98 -7.87 9.36
CA TYR A 289 23.22 -8.64 10.58
C TYR A 289 22.19 -8.28 11.66
N HIS A 290 21.94 -9.18 12.60
CA HIS A 290 20.94 -9.01 13.67
C HIS A 290 19.50 -8.82 13.18
N ASN A 291 19.15 -9.27 11.98
CA ASN A 291 17.76 -9.23 11.54
C ASN A 291 17.05 -10.54 11.90
N ASN A 292 15.77 -10.45 12.23
CA ASN A 292 14.89 -11.58 12.51
C ASN A 292 14.00 -11.83 11.30
N LEU A 293 14.29 -12.87 10.53
CA LEU A 293 13.51 -13.26 9.36
C LEU A 293 12.62 -14.46 9.72
N ILE A 294 11.33 -14.19 9.96
CA ILE A 294 10.43 -15.13 10.62
C ILE A 294 9.22 -15.48 9.74
N ASN A 295 9.03 -16.77 9.45
CA ASN A 295 7.85 -17.29 8.75
C ASN A 295 7.56 -16.59 7.41
N ASN A 296 8.60 -16.23 6.64
CA ASN A 296 8.39 -15.71 5.30
C ASN A 296 8.21 -16.88 4.31
N THR A 297 7.15 -16.87 3.50
CA THR A 297 6.60 -18.09 2.88
C THR A 297 7.38 -18.61 1.67
N ASN A 298 7.91 -17.72 0.81
CA ASN A 298 8.75 -18.12 -0.33
C ASN A 298 10.22 -18.22 0.11
N ASN A 299 10.75 -17.14 0.68
CA ASN A 299 12.12 -17.11 1.19
C ASN A 299 12.24 -16.12 2.36
N ASN A 300 12.92 -16.54 3.43
CA ASN A 300 13.37 -15.59 4.45
C ASN A 300 14.34 -14.57 3.83
N ALA A 301 15.34 -15.03 3.09
CA ALA A 301 16.30 -14.19 2.39
C ALA A 301 16.43 -14.59 0.92
N TYR A 302 16.62 -13.60 0.04
CA TYR A 302 16.98 -13.81 -1.36
C TYR A 302 17.95 -12.72 -1.81
N ASP A 303 19.04 -13.11 -2.46
CA ASP A 303 20.10 -12.20 -2.88
C ASP A 303 20.70 -12.64 -4.22
N SER A 304 20.47 -11.84 -5.25
CA SER A 304 21.06 -12.03 -6.58
C SER A 304 22.26 -11.12 -6.86
N GLY A 305 22.79 -10.44 -5.85
CA GLY A 305 23.96 -9.56 -5.97
C GLY A 305 25.13 -10.04 -5.11
N THR A 306 25.98 -9.11 -4.69
CA THR A 306 27.18 -9.41 -3.87
C THR A 306 27.11 -8.65 -2.56
N ASN A 307 26.64 -9.30 -1.50
CA ASN A 307 26.40 -8.66 -0.21
C ASN A 307 26.93 -9.49 0.97
N GLN A 308 27.00 -8.87 2.14
CA GLN A 308 27.49 -9.50 3.37
C GLN A 308 26.31 -9.74 4.31
N TRP A 309 25.95 -11.01 4.53
CA TRP A 309 24.85 -11.43 5.40
C TRP A 309 25.29 -11.69 6.84
N ASN A 310 26.52 -11.34 7.19
CA ASN A 310 27.03 -11.41 8.54
C ASN A 310 28.20 -10.46 8.72
N THR A 311 28.48 -10.13 9.98
CA THR A 311 29.75 -9.54 10.42
C THR A 311 30.81 -10.64 10.58
N SER A 312 31.99 -10.30 11.12
CA SER A 312 33.01 -11.30 11.45
C SER A 312 32.62 -12.26 12.58
N THR A 313 31.54 -11.99 13.31
CA THR A 313 31.20 -12.71 14.56
C THR A 313 29.73 -13.08 14.68
N VAL A 314 28.84 -12.52 13.86
CA VAL A 314 27.39 -12.69 14.03
C VAL A 314 26.64 -12.34 12.74
N GLY A 315 25.59 -13.11 12.45
CA GLY A 315 24.72 -13.00 11.29
C GLY A 315 23.29 -12.65 11.66
N ASN A 316 22.33 -13.31 11.01
CA ASN A 316 20.90 -13.07 11.18
C ASN A 316 20.18 -14.32 11.69
N TYR A 317 18.97 -14.13 12.20
CA TYR A 317 18.06 -15.23 12.54
C TYR A 317 17.13 -15.54 11.38
N TYR A 318 16.99 -16.83 11.05
CA TYR A 318 16.07 -17.31 10.02
C TYR A 318 15.20 -18.42 10.63
N SER A 319 13.87 -18.30 10.54
CA SER A 319 12.96 -19.28 11.13
C SER A 319 13.02 -20.68 10.49
N ASP A 320 13.61 -20.77 9.30
CA ASP A 320 13.85 -22.02 8.56
C ASP A 320 15.28 -22.55 8.74
N TYR A 321 16.11 -21.90 9.56
CA TYR A 321 17.44 -22.40 9.90
C TYR A 321 17.34 -23.65 10.78
N THR A 322 17.98 -24.73 10.33
CA THR A 322 17.94 -26.06 10.98
C THR A 322 19.33 -26.64 11.25
N GLY A 323 20.36 -25.78 11.24
CA GLY A 323 21.74 -26.17 11.54
C GLY A 323 21.96 -26.51 13.03
N SER A 324 23.15 -27.00 13.33
CA SER A 324 23.57 -27.29 14.71
C SER A 324 24.42 -26.18 15.31
N ASP A 325 24.33 -26.07 16.63
CA ASP A 325 25.19 -25.24 17.49
C ASP A 325 25.81 -26.18 18.53
N ASN A 326 27.01 -26.68 18.25
CA ASN A 326 27.66 -27.71 19.07
C ASN A 326 28.40 -27.12 20.28
N ASN A 327 28.78 -25.84 20.21
CA ASN A 327 29.46 -25.15 21.31
C ASN A 327 28.46 -24.40 22.22
N SER A 328 27.17 -24.35 21.85
CA SER A 328 26.07 -23.73 22.58
C SER A 328 26.29 -22.24 22.85
N ASP A 329 26.89 -21.53 21.89
CA ASP A 329 27.12 -20.08 21.99
C ASP A 329 25.97 -19.24 21.42
N GLY A 330 24.92 -19.89 20.90
CA GLY A 330 23.75 -19.24 20.29
C GLY A 330 23.93 -18.91 18.81
N ILE A 331 25.08 -19.25 18.22
CA ILE A 331 25.41 -19.11 16.80
C ILE A 331 25.52 -20.50 16.19
N GLY A 332 24.89 -20.69 15.04
CA GLY A 332 24.94 -21.95 14.32
C GLY A 332 26.30 -22.21 13.68
N ASP A 333 26.84 -23.42 13.89
CA ASP A 333 28.08 -23.92 13.28
C ASP A 333 27.92 -24.24 11.79
N THR A 334 26.67 -24.40 11.33
CA THR A 334 26.36 -24.66 9.92
C THR A 334 25.98 -23.35 9.23
N SER A 335 26.73 -22.93 8.22
CA SER A 335 26.40 -21.71 7.46
C SER A 335 25.02 -21.79 6.80
N TYR A 336 24.30 -20.68 6.73
CA TYR A 336 23.04 -20.57 6.00
C TYR A 336 23.29 -20.02 4.58
N GLN A 337 22.90 -20.79 3.55
CA GLN A 337 23.06 -20.39 2.15
C GLN A 337 21.90 -19.47 1.75
N ILE A 338 22.20 -18.32 1.15
CA ILE A 338 21.19 -17.38 0.68
C ILE A 338 20.83 -17.68 -0.78
N PRO A 339 19.58 -18.03 -1.09
CA PRO A 339 19.13 -18.27 -2.47
C PRO A 339 19.30 -17.04 -3.38
N GLY A 340 19.55 -17.27 -4.67
CA GLY A 340 19.70 -16.22 -5.70
C GLY A 340 21.05 -16.30 -6.41
N GLU A 341 22.15 -16.30 -5.65
CA GLU A 341 23.50 -16.57 -6.14
C GLU A 341 24.35 -17.36 -5.10
N ARG A 342 25.57 -16.90 -4.76
CA ARG A 342 26.52 -17.57 -3.86
C ARG A 342 26.75 -16.79 -2.55
N ASN A 343 25.74 -16.08 -2.05
CA ASN A 343 25.83 -15.38 -0.78
C ASN A 343 25.56 -16.35 0.39
N ILE A 344 26.28 -16.16 1.49
CA ILE A 344 26.28 -17.07 2.63
C ILE A 344 26.27 -16.22 3.91
N ASP A 345 25.42 -16.60 4.86
CA ASP A 345 25.54 -16.19 6.25
C ASP A 345 26.35 -17.26 7.00
N TYR A 346 27.55 -16.90 7.44
CA TYR A 346 28.45 -17.82 8.14
C TYR A 346 28.18 -17.92 9.64
N PHE A 347 27.37 -17.04 10.21
CA PHE A 347 27.10 -16.96 11.64
C PHE A 347 25.60 -16.82 11.92
N PRO A 348 24.75 -17.72 11.39
CA PRO A 348 23.31 -17.65 11.61
C PRO A 348 22.99 -17.80 13.10
N LEU A 349 21.99 -17.07 13.58
CA LEU A 349 21.57 -17.13 14.98
C LEU A 349 20.65 -18.33 15.24
N MET A 350 20.81 -19.00 16.38
CA MET A 350 19.94 -20.13 16.80
C MET A 350 18.57 -19.66 17.33
N HIS A 351 18.50 -18.42 17.80
CA HIS A 351 17.29 -17.80 18.33
C HIS A 351 17.12 -16.39 17.73
N PRO A 352 15.89 -15.85 17.72
CA PRO A 352 15.66 -14.48 17.31
C PRO A 352 16.64 -13.54 18.03
N TRP A 353 17.24 -12.63 17.26
CA TRP A 353 17.99 -11.51 17.81
C TRP A 353 17.06 -10.68 18.68
N GLU A 354 17.23 -10.80 19.97
CA GLU A 354 16.69 -9.87 20.93
C GLU A 354 17.79 -8.85 21.20
N LYS A 355 17.50 -7.56 20.98
CA LYS A 355 18.33 -6.52 21.56
C LYS A 355 18.23 -6.73 23.06
N THR A 356 19.24 -7.34 23.67
CA THR A 356 19.30 -7.51 25.12
C THR A 356 19.07 -6.14 25.74
N PRO A 357 18.08 -5.99 26.65
CA PRO A 357 17.96 -4.78 27.44
C PRO A 357 19.33 -4.50 28.01
N LEU A 358 19.90 -3.34 27.68
CA LEU A 358 21.19 -2.98 28.23
C LEU A 358 20.97 -2.85 29.75
N LYS A 359 21.65 -3.68 30.53
CA LYS A 359 21.46 -3.67 31.98
C LYS A 359 21.80 -2.26 32.49
N GLY A 360 20.81 -1.57 33.06
CA GLY A 360 20.91 -0.17 33.45
C GLY A 360 20.38 0.88 32.47
N ASP A 361 19.85 0.48 31.29
CA ASP A 361 19.04 1.32 30.38
C ASP A 361 17.56 1.06 30.68
N LEU A 362 16.91 2.01 31.35
CA LEU A 362 15.56 1.88 31.90
C LEU A 362 14.53 2.74 31.19
N ASP A 363 14.94 3.64 30.30
CA ASP A 363 14.04 4.35 29.38
C ASP A 363 14.06 3.81 27.94
N GLY A 364 14.96 2.87 27.64
CA GLY A 364 15.03 2.15 26.38
C GLY A 364 15.67 2.96 25.25
N ASP A 365 16.36 4.06 25.57
CA ASP A 365 17.00 4.95 24.60
C ASP A 365 18.36 4.42 24.09
N SER A 366 18.84 3.29 24.61
CA SER A 366 20.14 2.67 24.31
C SER A 366 21.36 3.37 24.90
N GLN A 367 21.18 4.29 25.84
CA GLN A 367 22.24 5.01 26.55
C GLN A 367 22.06 4.78 28.05
N ILE A 368 23.17 4.66 28.78
CA ILE A 368 23.12 4.62 30.25
C ILE A 368 23.36 6.04 30.74
N THR A 369 22.30 6.67 31.24
CA THR A 369 22.31 8.07 31.65
C THR A 369 21.83 8.25 33.09
N SER A 370 21.88 9.49 33.57
CA SER A 370 21.27 9.83 34.86
C SER A 370 19.74 9.66 34.87
N THR A 371 19.10 9.63 33.69
CA THR A 371 17.65 9.39 33.58
C THR A 371 17.33 7.96 34.03
N ASP A 372 18.13 7.00 33.62
CA ASP A 372 17.99 5.60 34.00
C ASP A 372 18.22 5.41 35.51
N ALA A 373 19.21 6.10 36.08
CA ALA A 373 19.42 6.07 37.53
C ALA A 373 18.20 6.62 38.30
N ALA A 374 17.51 7.64 37.75
CA ALA A 374 16.28 8.17 38.34
C ALA A 374 15.10 7.20 38.23
N ILE A 375 15.02 6.40 37.16
CA ILE A 375 14.01 5.35 37.00
C ILE A 375 14.29 4.19 37.96
N ALA A 376 15.54 3.77 38.12
CA ALA A 376 15.93 2.75 39.10
C ALA A 376 15.53 3.15 40.54
N LEU A 377 15.68 4.43 40.90
CA LEU A 377 15.22 4.94 42.18
C LEU A 377 13.70 4.88 42.33
N GLN A 378 12.95 5.18 41.26
CA GLN A 378 11.48 5.07 41.27
C GLN A 378 11.02 3.62 41.45
N ILE A 379 11.71 2.66 40.84
CA ILE A 379 11.46 1.22 41.04
C ILE A 379 11.81 0.81 42.47
N ALA A 380 12.96 1.25 43.00
CA ALA A 380 13.41 0.93 44.37
C ALA A 380 12.45 1.41 45.47
N VAL A 381 11.75 2.53 45.25
CA VAL A 381 10.73 3.05 46.18
C VAL A 381 9.32 2.52 45.89
N GLY A 382 9.16 1.64 44.90
CA GLY A 382 7.87 1.04 44.52
C GLY A 382 6.93 1.98 43.77
N SER A 383 7.44 3.11 43.24
CA SER A 383 6.67 4.01 42.37
C SER A 383 6.49 3.45 40.95
N LEU A 384 7.35 2.52 40.55
CA LEU A 384 7.30 1.79 39.28
C LEU A 384 7.40 0.28 39.52
N PRO A 385 6.86 -0.57 38.62
CA PRO A 385 6.98 -2.02 38.73
C PRO A 385 8.44 -2.45 38.63
N PHE A 386 8.74 -3.62 39.18
CA PHE A 386 10.07 -4.23 39.09
C PHE A 386 10.48 -4.47 37.63
N ASP A 387 11.74 -4.19 37.33
CA ASP A 387 12.38 -4.37 36.03
C ASP A 387 13.73 -5.08 36.24
N ASP A 388 13.94 -6.20 35.55
CA ASP A 388 15.19 -6.98 35.62
C ASP A 388 16.41 -6.18 35.10
N ALA A 389 16.19 -5.23 34.17
CA ALA A 389 17.25 -4.35 33.69
C ALA A 389 17.74 -3.39 34.79
N ALA A 390 16.93 -3.14 35.82
CA ALA A 390 17.25 -2.23 36.92
C ALA A 390 18.05 -2.90 38.04
N ASP A 391 18.07 -4.24 38.16
CA ASP A 391 18.91 -4.97 39.13
C ASP A 391 20.34 -5.10 38.60
N VAL A 392 21.04 -3.98 38.43
CA VAL A 392 22.39 -3.95 37.87
C VAL A 392 23.37 -4.71 38.76
N SER A 393 23.17 -4.71 40.08
CA SER A 393 24.00 -5.43 41.05
C SER A 393 23.83 -6.96 41.00
N GLY A 394 22.70 -7.46 40.49
CA GLY A 394 22.40 -8.88 40.35
C GLY A 394 22.05 -9.57 41.67
N ASP A 395 21.53 -8.82 42.65
CA ASP A 395 21.18 -9.34 43.97
C ASP A 395 19.71 -9.79 44.08
N GLY A 396 18.96 -9.68 42.98
CA GLY A 396 17.54 -10.02 42.87
C GLY A 396 16.61 -8.92 43.40
N ARG A 397 17.12 -7.70 43.65
CA ARG A 397 16.35 -6.55 44.13
C ARG A 397 16.79 -5.28 43.41
N VAL A 398 15.85 -4.35 43.23
CA VAL A 398 16.18 -2.99 42.75
C VAL A 398 16.24 -2.06 43.95
N SER A 399 17.40 -1.44 44.16
CA SER A 399 17.69 -0.58 45.30
C SER A 399 18.42 0.69 44.87
N SER A 400 18.68 1.59 45.82
CA SER A 400 19.54 2.75 45.57
C SER A 400 20.97 2.37 45.18
N LEU A 401 21.40 1.13 45.47
CA LEU A 401 22.70 0.61 45.04
C LEU A 401 22.74 0.43 43.52
N ASP A 402 21.66 -0.03 42.92
CA ASP A 402 21.56 -0.22 41.48
C ASP A 402 21.49 1.12 40.73
N ALA A 403 20.74 2.09 41.28
CA ALA A 403 20.75 3.46 40.77
C ALA A 403 22.16 4.09 40.82
N LEU A 404 22.92 3.82 41.88
CA LEU A 404 24.31 4.28 41.98
C LEU A 404 25.21 3.55 40.96
N ALA A 405 25.03 2.25 40.76
CA ALA A 405 25.77 1.47 39.78
C ALA A 405 25.52 2.00 38.36
N ILE A 406 24.27 2.32 38.02
CA ILE A 406 23.90 2.97 36.76
C ILE A 406 24.60 4.32 36.62
N LEU A 407 24.61 5.15 37.67
CA LEU A 407 25.27 6.46 37.66
C LEU A 407 26.79 6.36 37.45
N GLN A 408 27.42 5.28 37.92
CA GLN A 408 28.85 4.99 37.74
C GLN A 408 29.18 4.43 36.36
N MET A 409 28.18 3.92 35.64
CA MET A 409 28.28 3.43 34.27
C MET A 409 27.99 4.50 33.22
N VAL A 410 27.51 5.69 33.61
CA VAL A 410 27.24 6.81 32.70
C VAL A 410 28.51 7.17 31.93
N THR A 411 28.46 7.02 30.61
CA THR A 411 29.55 7.36 29.68
C THR A 411 29.34 8.69 29.00
#